data_AF-A0A2E9C536-F1
#
_entry.id   AF-A0A2E9C536-F1
#
_cell.length_a   1.000
_cell.length_b   1.000
_cell.length_c   1.000
_cell.angle_alpha   90.00
_cell.angle_beta   90.00
_cell.angle_gamma   90.00
#
_symmetry.space_group_name_H-M   'P 1'
#
loop_
_entity.id
_entity.type
_entity.pdbx_description
1 polymer ?
#
loop_
_entity_poly.entity_id
_entity_poly.type
_entity_poly.pdbx_seq_one_letter_code
_entity_poly.pdbx_strand_id
1 'polypeptide(L)'
;MSDPVTPNPWGQWRSATPARLALGRAGAGMPTDETLRFGWAHAMARDAIHAALDVDALEAALRHDGWRTVRARSRAEDRATYLRRP
;
A
#
# COMPACT_ATOMS: atom_id res chain seq x y z
N MET A 1 22.01 -14.19 25.75
CA MET A 1 20.53 -14.17 25.59
C MET A 1 20.21 -14.77 24.25
N SER A 2 19.26 -15.69 24.18
CA SER A 2 18.84 -16.32 22.90
C SER A 2 18.08 -15.30 22.06
N ASP A 3 18.25 -15.35 20.73
CA ASP A 3 17.44 -14.56 19.81
C ASP A 3 15.95 -14.93 19.99
N PRO A 4 15.05 -13.96 20.29
CA PRO A 4 13.63 -14.23 20.42
C PRO A 4 12.97 -14.66 19.10
N VAL A 5 13.62 -14.45 17.96
CA VAL A 5 13.11 -14.80 16.63
C VAL A 5 13.88 -15.99 16.06
N THR A 6 13.15 -17.02 15.65
CA THR A 6 13.71 -18.09 14.83
C THR A 6 13.70 -17.64 13.36
N PRO A 7 14.87 -17.55 12.69
CA PRO A 7 14.95 -17.11 11.31
C PRO A 7 14.35 -18.16 10.36
N ASN A 8 13.87 -17.71 9.21
CA ASN A 8 13.41 -18.59 8.14
C ASN A 8 14.56 -18.87 7.14
N PRO A 9 14.86 -20.14 6.80
CA PRO A 9 15.98 -20.48 5.93
C PRO A 9 15.86 -19.92 4.50
N TRP A 10 14.68 -19.45 4.10
CA TRP A 10 14.42 -18.90 2.77
C TRP A 10 14.53 -17.37 2.71
N GLY A 11 15.20 -16.73 3.67
CA GLY A 11 15.34 -15.27 3.74
C GLY A 11 15.84 -14.62 2.44
N GLN A 12 16.69 -15.31 1.68
CA GLN A 12 17.19 -14.85 0.38
C GLN A 12 16.10 -14.58 -0.67
N TRP A 13 14.93 -15.23 -0.57
CA TRP A 13 13.83 -15.08 -1.54
C TRP A 13 13.00 -13.81 -1.31
N ARG A 14 13.23 -13.08 -0.22
CA ARG A 14 12.49 -11.84 0.07
C ARG A 14 12.72 -10.74 -0.97
N SER A 15 13.85 -10.76 -1.67
CA SER A 15 14.11 -9.80 -2.76
C SER A 15 13.42 -10.17 -4.07
N ALA A 16 12.97 -11.42 -4.22
CA ALA A 16 12.38 -11.91 -5.47
C ALA A 16 10.91 -11.49 -5.65
N THR A 17 10.25 -11.01 -4.61
CA THR A 17 8.83 -10.61 -4.66
C THR A 17 8.49 -9.63 -3.54
N PRO A 18 7.53 -8.71 -3.75
CA PRO A 18 7.00 -7.87 -2.68
C PRO A 18 6.18 -8.64 -1.63
N ALA A 19 5.89 -9.93 -1.85
CA ALA A 19 5.12 -10.73 -0.90
C ALA A 19 5.87 -10.90 0.44
N ARG A 20 5.10 -10.92 1.55
CA ARG A 20 5.63 -11.05 2.91
C ARG A 20 5.95 -12.52 3.26
N LEU A 21 6.99 -13.07 2.65
CA LEU A 21 7.47 -14.44 2.90
C LEU A 21 8.76 -14.47 3.73
N ALA A 22 9.11 -15.66 4.23
CA ALA A 22 10.32 -15.88 5.04
C ALA A 22 10.49 -14.88 6.20
N LEU A 23 9.40 -14.65 6.94
CA LEU A 23 9.33 -13.68 8.03
C LEU A 23 10.02 -14.13 9.33
N GLY A 24 10.34 -15.43 9.44
CA GLY A 24 10.71 -16.03 10.72
C GLY A 24 9.49 -16.23 11.63
N ARG A 25 9.74 -16.56 12.90
CA ARG A 25 8.69 -16.78 13.90
C ARG A 25 9.19 -16.50 15.31
N ALA A 26 8.29 -16.06 16.18
CA ALA A 26 8.50 -15.99 17.62
C ALA A 26 7.62 -17.07 18.28
N GLY A 27 8.19 -18.23 18.61
CA GLY A 27 7.42 -19.40 19.02
C GLY A 27 6.49 -19.88 17.90
N ALA A 28 5.18 -19.88 18.15
CA ALA A 28 4.14 -20.16 17.16
C ALA A 28 3.55 -18.89 16.51
N GLY A 29 4.02 -17.71 16.91
CA GLY A 29 3.50 -16.42 16.46
C GLY A 29 4.39 -15.70 15.45
N MET A 30 3.86 -14.58 14.95
CA MET A 30 4.60 -13.65 14.08
C MET A 30 5.60 -12.82 14.91
N PRO A 31 6.79 -12.53 14.39
CA PRO A 31 7.69 -11.57 15.00
C PRO A 31 7.02 -10.21 15.18
N THR A 32 7.31 -9.52 16.29
CA THR A 32 6.69 -8.25 16.63
C THR A 32 6.98 -7.18 15.58
N ASP A 33 8.20 -7.14 15.04
CA ASP A 33 8.58 -6.21 13.98
C ASP A 33 7.74 -6.40 12.71
N GLU A 34 7.47 -7.63 12.32
CA GLU A 34 6.64 -7.94 11.15
C GLU A 34 5.16 -7.60 11.39
N THR A 35 4.68 -7.77 12.62
CA THR A 35 3.34 -7.33 13.03
C THR A 35 3.21 -5.80 12.95
N LEU A 36 4.21 -5.07 13.46
CA LEU A 36 4.25 -3.61 13.39
C LEU A 36 4.37 -3.11 11.94
N ARG A 37 5.23 -3.73 11.11
CA ARG A 37 5.32 -3.43 9.67
C ARG A 37 4.01 -3.68 8.94
N PHE A 38 3.26 -4.70 9.33
CA PHE A 38 1.94 -4.95 8.76
C PHE A 38 0.95 -3.87 9.18
N GLY A 39 0.87 -3.54 10.47
CA GLY A 39 0.00 -2.48 10.98
C GLY A 39 0.28 -1.12 10.33
N TRP A 40 1.55 -0.75 10.18
CA TRP A 40 1.97 0.46 9.48
C TRP A 40 1.50 0.48 8.02
N ALA A 41 1.78 -0.59 7.27
CA ALA A 41 1.33 -0.69 5.88
C ALA A 41 -0.20 -0.65 5.76
N HIS A 42 -0.93 -1.23 6.71
CA HIS A 42 -2.38 -1.18 6.74
C HIS A 42 -2.89 0.25 6.98
N ALA A 43 -2.29 0.99 7.91
CA ALA A 43 -2.63 2.39 8.15
C ALA A 43 -2.39 3.24 6.89
N MET A 44 -1.21 3.13 6.27
CA MET A 44 -0.90 3.81 5.01
C MET A 44 -1.89 3.48 3.90
N ALA A 45 -2.29 2.20 3.77
CA ALA A 45 -3.25 1.78 2.76
C ALA A 45 -4.63 2.42 2.97
N ARG A 46 -5.08 2.54 4.23
CA ARG A 46 -6.34 3.24 4.56
C ARG A 46 -6.26 4.72 4.22
N ASP A 47 -5.16 5.38 4.54
CA ASP A 47 -4.97 6.79 4.22
C ASP A 47 -4.96 7.01 2.69
N ALA A 48 -4.30 6.14 1.94
CA ALA A 48 -4.26 6.20 0.47
C ALA A 48 -5.65 6.08 -0.18
N ILE A 49 -6.58 5.33 0.44
CA ILE A 49 -7.98 5.27 -0.03
C ILE A 49 -8.65 6.65 0.07
N HIS A 50 -8.22 7.53 0.98
CA HIS A 50 -8.82 8.85 1.14
C HIS A 50 -8.01 10.00 0.52
N ALA A 51 -6.79 9.74 0.06
CA ALA A 51 -5.95 10.72 -0.61
C ALA A 51 -6.65 11.30 -1.85
N ALA A 52 -6.65 12.63 -1.94
CA ALA A 52 -7.16 13.35 -3.11
C ALA A 52 -6.13 13.29 -4.25
N LEU A 53 -6.61 13.07 -5.47
CA LEU A 53 -5.80 13.22 -6.67
C LEU A 53 -5.62 14.71 -6.98
N ASP A 54 -4.38 15.15 -7.15
CA ASP A 54 -4.08 16.46 -7.70
C ASP A 54 -4.30 16.45 -9.21
N VAL A 55 -5.53 16.80 -9.61
CA VAL A 55 -5.96 16.77 -11.02
C VAL A 55 -5.22 17.83 -11.84
N ASP A 56 -4.87 18.97 -11.23
CA ASP A 56 -4.18 20.04 -11.93
C ASP A 56 -2.73 19.63 -12.26
N ALA A 57 -2.02 19.06 -11.28
CA ALA A 57 -0.67 18.54 -11.49
C ALA A 57 -0.65 17.38 -12.49
N LEU A 58 -1.59 16.45 -12.39
CA LEU A 58 -1.68 15.32 -13.32
C LEU A 58 -1.95 15.79 -14.76
N GLU A 59 -2.88 16.73 -14.94
CA GLU A 59 -3.19 17.29 -16.26
C GLU A 59 -1.98 18.02 -16.85
N ALA A 60 -1.25 18.80 -16.05
CA ALA A 60 -0.05 19.49 -16.50
C ALA A 60 1.03 18.51 -16.97
N ALA A 61 1.27 17.43 -16.21
CA ALA A 61 2.22 16.39 -16.58
C ALA A 61 1.83 15.69 -17.89
N LEU A 62 0.56 15.29 -18.03
CA LEU A 62 0.07 14.63 -19.25
C LEU A 62 0.18 15.52 -20.49
N ARG A 63 -0.15 16.82 -20.35
CA ARG A 63 -0.02 17.78 -21.46
C ARG A 63 1.44 18.03 -21.83
N HIS A 64 2.34 18.07 -20.85
CA HIS A 64 3.77 18.19 -21.09
C HIS A 64 4.30 17.02 -21.92
N ASP A 65 3.81 15.82 -21.64
CA ASP A 65 4.11 14.60 -22.41
C ASP A 65 3.40 14.54 -23.77
N GLY A 66 2.68 15.59 -24.18
CA GLY A 66 2.02 15.71 -25.48
C GLY A 66 0.62 15.10 -25.55
N TRP A 67 0.04 14.66 -24.44
CA TRP A 67 -1.30 14.08 -24.41
C TRP A 67 -2.38 15.16 -24.34
N ARG A 68 -3.48 14.93 -25.07
CA ARG A 68 -4.71 15.72 -24.90
C ARG A 68 -5.48 15.21 -23.69
N THR A 69 -5.93 16.12 -22.83
CA THR A 69 -6.61 15.81 -21.58
C THR A 69 -8.03 16.38 -21.58
N VAL A 70 -8.97 15.62 -21.00
CA VAL A 70 -10.33 16.06 -20.70
C VAL A 70 -10.65 15.65 -19.27
N ARG A 71 -11.21 16.57 -18.49
CA ARG A 71 -11.68 16.28 -17.13
C ARG A 71 -13.10 15.76 -17.17
N ALA A 72 -13.37 14.70 -16.41
CA ALA A 72 -14.70 14.17 -16.20
C ALA A 72 -14.97 14.05 -14.70
N ARG A 73 -16.25 14.14 -14.31
CA ARG A 73 -16.70 13.93 -12.93
C ARG A 73 -17.85 12.93 -12.93
N SER A 74 -17.81 11.98 -12.00
CA SER A 74 -18.90 11.02 -11.80
C SER A 74 -20.15 11.69 -11.24
N ARG A 75 -21.27 10.96 -11.21
CA ARG A 75 -22.49 11.38 -10.52
C ARG A 75 -22.42 11.28 -8.99
N ALA A 76 -21.39 10.67 -8.44
CA ALA A 76 -21.21 10.62 -6.99
C ALA A 76 -20.88 12.03 -6.45
N GLU A 77 -21.65 12.46 -5.46
CA GLU A 77 -21.53 13.80 -4.86
C GLU A 77 -20.28 13.91 -3.97
N ASP A 78 -19.89 12.82 -3.33
CA ASP A 78 -18.71 12.74 -2.46
C ASP A 78 -18.00 11.38 -2.57
N ARG A 79 -16.83 11.30 -1.93
CA ARG A 79 -16.01 10.08 -1.93
C ARG A 79 -16.66 8.93 -1.16
N ALA A 80 -17.43 9.22 -0.11
CA ALA A 80 -18.09 8.19 0.67
C ALA A 80 -19.22 7.51 -0.12
N THR A 81 -19.90 8.25 -0.98
CA THR A 81 -20.91 7.75 -1.93
C THR A 81 -20.23 6.97 -3.03
N TYR A 82 -19.16 7.50 -3.63
CA TYR A 82 -18.36 6.81 -4.64
C TYR A 82 -17.86 5.44 -4.17
N LEU A 83 -17.39 5.32 -2.93
CA LEU A 83 -16.87 4.05 -2.38
C LEU A 83 -17.97 3.02 -2.02
N ARG A 84 -19.23 3.45 -1.84
CA ARG A 84 -20.33 2.57 -1.37
C ARG A 84 -21.34 2.24 -2.47
N ARG A 85 -21.33 2.96 -3.60
CA ARG A 85 -22.30 2.81 -4.69
C ARG A 85 -21.56 2.66 -6.02
N PRO A 86 -21.27 1.41 -6.45
CA PRO A 86 -20.60 1.13 -7.71
C PRO A 86 -21.45 1.48 -8.92
#